data_AF-A0A348HAP5-F1
#
_entry.id   AF-A0A348HAP5-F1
#
_cell.length_a   1.000
_cell.length_b   1.000
_cell.length_c   1.000
_cell.angle_alpha   90.00
_cell.angle_beta   90.00
_cell.angle_gamma   90.00
#
_symmetry.space_group_name_H-M   'P 1'
#
loop_
_entity.id
_entity.type
_entity.pdbx_description
1 polymer ?
#
loop_
_entity_poly.entity_id
_entity_poly.type
_entity_poly.pdbx_seq_one_letter_code
_entity_poly.pdbx_strand_id
1 'polypeptide(L)'
;LHGVGVSVVNALSSKVAVDIKTDGYRWTQEYKLGVPTAPLAQHEAVQDTGTTVTFWADPDVFETTEYSFETLSRRFQEMAFLNKGVTINLTDERESAKATMNADDPDAAEATEEQPARTVSYYYEGGIVDFVKYLNSRK
;
A
#
# COMPACT_ATOMS: atom_id res chain seq x y z
N LEU A 1 -7.07 13.15 -18.31
CA LEU A 1 -6.87 11.85 -17.61
C LEU A 1 -6.88 10.77 -18.70
N HIS A 2 -5.82 9.94 -18.83
CA HIS A 2 -5.68 9.02 -19.97
C HIS A 2 -6.27 7.61 -19.75
N GLY A 3 -6.89 7.33 -18.59
CA GLY A 3 -7.53 6.03 -18.32
C GLY A 3 -6.61 4.80 -18.26
N VAL A 4 -5.30 4.98 -18.46
CA VAL A 4 -4.30 3.89 -18.59
C VAL A 4 -3.70 3.40 -17.27
N GLY A 5 -3.98 4.05 -16.14
CA GLY A 5 -3.27 3.79 -14.87
C GLY A 5 -3.31 2.33 -14.43
N VAL A 6 -4.51 1.80 -14.17
CA VAL A 6 -4.68 0.42 -13.68
C VAL A 6 -4.41 -0.64 -14.74
N SER A 7 -4.67 -0.34 -16.02
CA SER A 7 -4.41 -1.27 -17.12
C SER A 7 -2.92 -1.49 -17.34
N VAL A 8 -2.09 -0.45 -17.17
CA VAL A 8 -0.62 -0.59 -17.24
C VAL A 8 -0.11 -1.39 -16.06
N VAL A 9 -0.59 -1.13 -14.83
CA VAL A 9 -0.21 -1.94 -13.66
C VAL A 9 -0.55 -3.41 -13.88
N ASN A 10 -1.73 -3.71 -14.41
CA ASN A 10 -2.14 -5.09 -14.71
C ASN A 10 -1.27 -5.74 -15.80
N ALA A 11 -0.91 -5.00 -16.86
CA ALA A 11 -0.06 -5.51 -17.93
C ALA A 11 1.39 -5.78 -17.47
N LEU A 12 1.88 -5.05 -16.48
CA LEU A 12 3.26 -5.17 -15.94
C LEU A 12 3.31 -6.00 -14.65
N SER A 13 2.25 -6.74 -14.33
CA SER A 13 2.17 -7.59 -13.15
C SER A 13 2.02 -9.06 -13.54
N SER A 14 2.73 -9.94 -12.84
CA SER A 14 2.56 -11.39 -12.95
C SER A 14 1.17 -11.84 -12.49
N LYS A 15 0.63 -11.17 -11.46
CA LYS A 15 -0.71 -11.35 -10.92
C LYS A 15 -1.29 -9.99 -10.48
N VAL A 16 -2.60 -9.83 -10.61
CA VAL A 16 -3.39 -8.79 -9.92
C VAL A 16 -4.63 -9.43 -9.32
N ALA A 17 -4.99 -9.03 -8.10
CA ALA A 17 -6.24 -9.38 -7.45
C ALA A 17 -6.97 -8.09 -7.08
N VAL A 18 -8.26 -8.03 -7.40
CA VAL A 18 -9.12 -6.89 -7.10
C VAL A 18 -10.27 -7.39 -6.24
N ASP A 19 -10.51 -6.71 -5.12
CA ASP A 19 -11.61 -6.91 -4.19
C ASP A 19 -12.38 -5.60 -4.04
N ILE A 20 -13.66 -5.61 -4.41
CA ILE A 20 -14.50 -4.42 -4.51
C ILE A 20 -15.73 -4.63 -3.65
N LYS A 21 -16.03 -3.68 -2.77
CA LYS A 21 -17.27 -3.63 -2.01
C LYS A 21 -18.11 -2.48 -2.54
N THR A 22 -19.18 -2.80 -3.27
CA THR A 22 -20.10 -1.83 -3.88
C THR A 22 -21.48 -2.45 -4.07
N ASP A 23 -22.51 -1.61 -4.12
CA ASP A 23 -23.91 -2.01 -4.36
C ASP A 23 -24.42 -3.05 -3.35
N GLY A 24 -23.90 -3.00 -2.12
CA GLY A 24 -24.27 -3.90 -1.03
C GLY A 24 -23.65 -5.29 -1.11
N TYR A 25 -22.72 -5.54 -2.05
CA TYR A 25 -22.04 -6.83 -2.21
C TYR A 25 -20.52 -6.69 -2.35
N ARG A 26 -19.80 -7.75 -1.99
CA ARG A 26 -18.38 -7.91 -2.30
C ARG A 26 -18.19 -8.59 -3.64
N TRP A 27 -17.22 -8.13 -4.42
CA TRP A 27 -16.90 -8.61 -5.77
C TRP A 27 -15.41 -8.87 -5.88
N THR A 28 -15.01 -9.97 -6.52
CA THR A 28 -13.58 -10.23 -6.75
C THR A 28 -13.28 -10.63 -8.17
N GLN A 29 -12.10 -10.24 -8.65
CA GLN A 29 -11.55 -10.76 -9.89
C GLN A 29 -10.02 -10.85 -9.81
N GLU A 30 -9.47 -11.93 -10.36
CA GLU A 30 -8.03 -12.10 -10.50
C GLU A 30 -7.60 -12.03 -11.96
N TYR A 31 -6.38 -11.57 -12.17
CA TYR A 31 -5.72 -11.45 -13.45
C TYR A 31 -4.33 -12.08 -13.36
N LYS A 32 -3.90 -12.72 -14.45
CA LYS A 32 -2.55 -13.24 -14.64
C LYS A 32 -2.00 -12.71 -15.95
N LEU A 33 -0.85 -12.04 -15.89
CA LEU A 33 -0.20 -11.42 -17.07
C LEU A 33 -1.19 -10.57 -17.89
N GLY A 34 -1.96 -9.72 -17.20
CA GLY A 34 -2.96 -8.85 -17.83
C GLY A 34 -4.31 -9.49 -18.19
N VAL A 35 -4.45 -10.82 -18.12
CA VAL A 35 -5.66 -11.53 -18.57
C VAL A 35 -6.52 -11.99 -17.38
N PRO A 36 -7.85 -11.77 -17.38
CA PRO A 36 -8.75 -12.32 -16.37
C PRO A 36 -8.63 -13.83 -16.25
N THR A 37 -8.52 -14.35 -15.03
CA THR A 37 -8.49 -15.81 -14.78
C THR A 37 -9.90 -16.41 -14.71
N ALA A 38 -10.90 -15.58 -14.38
CA ALA A 38 -12.30 -15.93 -14.31
C ALA A 38 -13.19 -14.69 -14.56
N PRO A 39 -14.49 -14.88 -14.83
CA PRO A 39 -15.48 -13.81 -14.75
C PRO A 39 -15.52 -13.19 -13.34
N LEU A 40 -16.05 -11.96 -13.24
CA LEU A 40 -16.27 -11.28 -11.98
C LEU A 40 -17.17 -12.12 -11.06
N ALA A 41 -16.72 -12.41 -9.85
CA ALA A 41 -17.47 -13.18 -8.87
C ALA A 41 -18.16 -12.26 -7.86
N GLN A 42 -19.46 -12.46 -7.64
CA GLN A 42 -20.24 -11.82 -6.57
C GLN A 42 -20.21 -12.70 -5.32
N HIS A 43 -20.05 -12.07 -4.15
CA HIS A 43 -19.98 -12.74 -2.85
C HIS A 43 -21.06 -12.26 -1.88
N GLU A 44 -20.78 -12.31 -0.58
CA GLU A 44 -21.68 -11.91 0.49
C GLU A 44 -22.13 -10.45 0.42
N ALA A 45 -23.25 -10.17 1.10
CA ALA A 45 -23.70 -8.80 1.31
C ALA A 45 -22.80 -8.07 2.32
N VAL A 46 -22.48 -6.82 2.04
CA VAL A 46 -21.61 -5.95 2.85
C VAL A 46 -22.25 -4.58 3.08
N GLN A 47 -21.92 -3.95 4.20
CA GLN A 47 -22.43 -2.62 4.57
C GLN A 47 -21.43 -1.50 4.28
N ASP A 48 -20.15 -1.84 4.17
CA ASP A 48 -19.07 -0.92 3.85
C ASP A 48 -18.79 -0.88 2.35
N THR A 49 -18.07 0.16 1.93
CA THR A 49 -17.64 0.34 0.54
C THR A 49 -16.13 0.47 0.48
N GLY A 50 -15.54 0.03 -0.62
CA GLY A 50 -14.10 0.19 -0.82
C GLY A 50 -13.58 -0.64 -1.96
N THR A 51 -12.32 -0.40 -2.30
CA THR A 51 -11.61 -1.13 -3.33
C THR A 51 -10.22 -1.45 -2.81
N THR A 52 -9.89 -2.74 -2.80
CA THR A 52 -8.54 -3.23 -2.53
C THR A 52 -7.97 -3.77 -3.83
N VAL A 53 -6.77 -3.31 -4.17
CA VAL A 53 -6.01 -3.82 -5.30
C VAL A 53 -4.70 -4.37 -4.76
N THR A 54 -4.42 -5.63 -5.05
CA THR A 54 -3.15 -6.28 -4.75
C THR A 54 -2.50 -6.69 -6.08
N PHE A 55 -1.22 -6.36 -6.25
CA PHE A 55 -0.51 -6.68 -7.48
C PHE A 55 0.91 -7.18 -7.17
N TRP A 56 1.43 -7.98 -8.08
CA TRP A 56 2.75 -8.57 -8.00
C TRP A 56 3.53 -8.15 -9.25
N ALA A 57 4.49 -7.24 -9.09
CA ALA A 57 5.34 -6.78 -10.19
C ALA A 57 5.99 -7.97 -10.91
N ASP A 58 6.02 -7.92 -12.23
CA ASP A 58 6.56 -9.00 -13.04
C ASP A 58 8.10 -9.01 -13.02
N PRO A 59 8.76 -10.05 -12.48
CA PRO A 59 10.22 -10.13 -12.43
C PRO A 59 10.88 -10.31 -13.80
N ASP A 60 10.13 -10.69 -14.84
CA ASP A 60 10.65 -10.77 -16.21
C ASP A 60 10.68 -9.37 -16.88
N VAL A 61 9.93 -8.40 -16.32
CA VAL A 61 9.85 -7.02 -16.81
C VAL A 61 10.73 -6.08 -16.00
N PHE A 62 10.76 -6.23 -14.67
CA PHE A 62 11.50 -5.35 -13.77
C PHE A 62 12.77 -6.01 -13.24
N GLU A 63 13.88 -5.26 -13.24
CA GLU A 63 15.14 -5.71 -12.63
C GLU A 63 15.04 -5.94 -11.11
N THR A 64 14.14 -5.20 -10.45
CA THR A 64 13.87 -5.34 -9.01
C THR A 64 12.37 -5.24 -8.76
N THR A 65 11.87 -6.12 -7.90
CA THR A 65 10.47 -6.16 -7.44
C THR A 65 10.35 -5.85 -5.94
N GLU A 66 11.47 -5.52 -5.28
CA GLU A 66 11.51 -5.13 -3.87
C GLU A 66 11.18 -3.64 -3.71
N TYR A 67 10.14 -3.36 -2.93
CA TYR A 67 9.69 -1.99 -2.69
C TYR A 67 10.47 -1.32 -1.55
N SER A 68 10.93 -0.09 -1.78
CA SER A 68 11.57 0.75 -0.75
C SER A 68 10.52 1.43 0.12
N PHE A 69 10.55 1.13 1.42
CA PHE A 69 9.66 1.76 2.41
C PHE A 69 9.87 3.27 2.45
N GLU A 70 11.12 3.74 2.45
CA GLU A 70 11.49 5.15 2.53
C GLU A 70 10.95 5.94 1.32
N THR A 71 11.03 5.33 0.13
CA THR A 71 10.52 5.95 -1.10
C THR A 71 9.00 6.10 -1.07
N LEU A 72 8.28 5.03 -0.68
CA LEU A 72 6.82 5.05 -0.54
C LEU A 72 6.38 6.00 0.57
N SER A 73 7.03 5.92 1.74
CA SER A 73 6.80 6.76 2.91
C SER A 73 6.86 8.25 2.55
N ARG A 74 7.94 8.69 1.88
CA ARG A 74 8.07 10.08 1.41
C ARG A 74 6.93 10.47 0.47
N ARG A 75 6.62 9.61 -0.51
CA ARG A 75 5.56 9.90 -1.50
C ARG A 75 4.18 10.00 -0.86
N PHE A 76 3.88 9.11 0.08
CA PHE A 76 2.59 9.06 0.77
C PHE A 76 2.43 10.22 1.74
N GLN A 77 3.50 10.62 2.42
CA GLN A 77 3.51 11.81 3.25
C GLN A 77 3.21 13.08 2.43
N GLU A 78 3.87 13.26 1.28
CA GLU A 78 3.58 14.35 0.34
C GLU A 78 2.11 14.34 -0.09
N MET A 79 1.56 13.17 -0.42
CA MET A 79 0.14 13.06 -0.79
C MET A 79 -0.80 13.43 0.35
N ALA A 80 -0.51 13.04 1.60
CA ALA A 80 -1.31 13.40 2.75
C ALA A 80 -1.30 14.93 2.99
N PHE A 81 -0.17 15.60 2.74
CA PHE A 81 -0.13 17.07 2.79
C PHE A 81 -0.97 17.73 1.70
N LEU A 82 -1.03 17.16 0.50
CA LEU A 82 -1.80 17.73 -0.60
C LEU A 82 -3.31 17.45 -0.48
N ASN A 83 -3.69 16.39 0.23
CA ASN A 83 -5.08 15.95 0.41
C ASN A 83 -5.51 16.12 1.87
N LYS A 84 -5.93 17.33 2.24
CA LYS A 84 -6.36 17.67 3.59
C LYS A 84 -7.45 16.71 4.10
N GLY A 85 -7.28 16.24 5.33
CA GLY A 85 -8.25 15.36 5.99
C GLY A 85 -8.22 13.90 5.52
N VAL A 86 -7.29 13.52 4.64
CA VAL A 86 -7.08 12.12 4.24
C VAL A 86 -6.00 11.50 5.11
N THR A 87 -6.33 10.36 5.71
CA THR A 87 -5.35 9.50 6.41
C THR A 87 -4.75 8.52 5.43
N ILE A 88 -3.43 8.45 5.36
CA ILE A 88 -2.69 7.45 4.60
C ILE A 88 -1.85 6.62 5.55
N ASN A 89 -2.10 5.31 5.58
CA ASN A 89 -1.31 4.35 6.36
C ASN A 89 -0.39 3.57 5.42
N LEU A 90 0.87 3.39 5.83
CA LEU A 90 1.84 2.53 5.16
C LEU A 90 2.37 1.52 6.17
N THR A 91 2.20 0.25 5.86
CA THR A 91 2.65 -0.87 6.67
C THR A 91 3.57 -1.76 5.83
N ASP A 92 4.70 -2.14 6.40
CA ASP A 92 5.65 -3.10 5.84
C ASP A 92 5.56 -4.41 6.61
N GLU A 93 4.93 -5.41 5.99
CA GLU A 93 4.67 -6.72 6.61
C GLU A 93 5.85 -7.69 6.46
N ARG A 94 6.97 -7.28 5.84
CA ARG A 94 8.16 -8.13 5.67
C ARG A 94 8.83 -8.43 7.02
N GLU A 95 9.27 -9.67 7.22
CA GLU A 95 10.00 -10.08 8.43
C GLU A 95 11.28 -9.26 8.67
N SER A 96 11.99 -8.89 7.60
CA SER A 96 13.18 -8.02 7.68
C SER A 96 12.88 -6.65 8.27
N ALA A 97 11.66 -6.12 8.08
CA ALA A 97 11.26 -4.84 8.62
C ALA A 97 10.92 -4.92 10.12
N LYS A 98 10.38 -6.06 10.59
CA LYS A 98 10.04 -6.30 11.99
C LYS A 98 11.29 -6.36 12.87
N ALA A 99 12.31 -7.11 12.45
CA ALA A 99 13.54 -7.35 13.21
C ALA A 99 14.38 -6.10 13.53
N THR A 100 14.20 -4.99 12.79
CA THR A 100 15.02 -3.77 12.97
C THR A 100 14.54 -2.83 14.08
N MET A 101 13.34 -3.03 14.65
CA MET A 101 12.84 -2.15 15.71
C MET A 101 13.52 -2.36 17.07
N ASN A 102 14.17 -3.52 17.29
CA ASN A 102 14.76 -3.90 18.58
C ASN A 102 16.28 -4.15 18.50
N ALA A 103 16.97 -3.67 17.46
CA ALA A 103 18.40 -3.96 17.26
C ALA A 103 19.33 -3.42 18.36
N ASP A 104 18.85 -2.50 19.19
CA ASP A 104 19.59 -1.94 20.34
C ASP A 104 19.26 -2.62 21.68
N ASP A 105 18.40 -3.66 21.69
CA ASP A 105 18.01 -4.39 22.90
C ASP A 105 18.65 -5.81 22.91
N PRO A 106 19.71 -6.04 23.70
CA PRO A 106 20.41 -7.33 23.75
C PRO A 106 19.57 -8.46 24.38
N ASP A 107 18.43 -8.18 25.02
CA ASP A 107 17.51 -9.19 25.58
C ASP A 107 16.36 -9.56 24.60
N ALA A 108 16.25 -8.90 23.44
CA ALA A 108 15.19 -9.19 22.45
C ALA A 108 15.34 -10.55 21.73
N ALA A 109 16.42 -11.30 22.00
CA ALA A 109 16.67 -12.61 21.40
C ALA A 109 15.72 -13.72 21.92
N GLU A 110 14.93 -13.47 22.98
CA GLU A 110 14.00 -14.45 23.57
C GLU A 110 12.51 -14.01 23.57
N ALA A 111 12.12 -13.02 22.75
CA ALA A 111 10.71 -12.67 22.62
C ALA A 111 9.98 -13.60 21.64
N THR A 112 9.15 -14.49 22.17
CA THR A 112 8.18 -15.36 21.45
C THR A 112 6.92 -14.61 21.01
N GLU A 113 6.94 -13.27 21.05
CA GLU A 113 5.83 -12.41 20.62
C GLU A 113 6.11 -11.88 19.21
N GLU A 114 5.14 -12.06 18.30
CA GLU A 114 5.20 -11.52 16.94
C GLU A 114 5.47 -10.01 17.00
N GLN A 115 6.67 -9.60 16.57
CA GLN A 115 7.03 -8.18 16.52
C GLN A 115 6.09 -7.45 15.54
N PRO A 116 5.53 -6.29 15.92
CA PRO A 116 4.58 -5.57 15.07
C PRO A 116 5.25 -5.10 13.77
N ALA A 117 4.49 -5.15 12.67
CA ALA A 117 4.94 -4.68 11.36
C ALA A 117 5.28 -3.18 11.39
N ARG A 118 6.37 -2.78 10.71
CA ARG A 118 6.77 -1.36 10.61
C ARG A 118 5.65 -0.56 9.97
N THR A 119 5.05 0.35 10.73
CA THR A 119 3.88 1.13 10.30
C THR A 119 4.07 2.62 10.53
N VAL A 120 3.66 3.44 9.55
CA VAL A 120 3.58 4.89 9.65
C VAL A 120 2.20 5.37 9.19
N SER A 121 1.70 6.43 9.82
CA SER A 121 0.41 7.05 9.49
C SER A 121 0.59 8.54 9.26
N TYR A 122 0.03 9.03 8.15
CA TYR A 122 0.09 10.45 7.77
C TYR A 122 -1.32 11.04 7.72
N TYR A 123 -1.51 12.15 8.44
CA TYR A 123 -2.74 12.93 8.45
C TYR A 123 -2.40 14.40 8.67
N TYR A 124 -2.90 15.28 7.80
CA TYR A 124 -2.63 16.71 7.87
C TYR A 124 -3.90 17.53 7.57
N GLU A 125 -4.22 18.48 8.44
CA GLU A 125 -5.38 19.37 8.28
C GLU A 125 -5.00 20.70 7.60
N GLY A 126 -3.81 21.23 7.86
CA GLY A 126 -3.32 22.47 7.26
C GLY A 126 -2.88 22.31 5.80
N GLY A 127 -2.72 21.06 5.35
CA GLY A 127 -2.37 20.69 3.98
C GLY A 127 -1.06 21.31 3.50
N ILE A 128 -1.09 22.07 2.40
CA ILE A 128 0.13 22.68 1.82
C ILE A 128 0.86 23.63 2.78
N VAL A 129 0.15 24.25 3.75
CA VAL A 129 0.79 25.08 4.77
C VAL A 129 1.69 24.23 5.66
N ASP A 130 1.23 23.04 6.05
CA ASP A 130 2.01 22.11 6.86
C ASP A 130 3.16 21.52 6.05
N PHE A 131 2.99 21.33 4.74
CA PHE A 131 4.07 20.92 3.84
C PHE A 131 5.21 21.93 3.79
N VAL A 132 4.89 23.22 3.64
CA VAL A 132 5.91 24.28 3.61
C VAL A 132 6.63 24.39 4.95
N LYS A 133 5.91 24.29 6.07
CA LYS A 133 6.52 24.25 7.42
C LYS A 133 7.49 23.07 7.56
N TYR A 134 7.08 21.88 7.11
CA TYR A 134 7.90 20.67 7.14
C TYR A 134 9.16 20.78 6.27
N LEU A 135 9.07 21.37 5.07
CA LEU A 135 10.25 21.62 4.23
C LEU A 135 11.21 22.61 4.88
N ASN A 136 10.69 23.64 5.54
CA ASN A 136 11.52 24.66 6.20
C ASN A 136 12.16 24.17 7.51
N SER A 137 11.57 23.19 8.20
CA SER A 137 12.18 22.59 9.41
C SER A 137 13.34 21.65 9.11
N ARG A 138 13.58 21.32 7.84
CA ARG A 138 14.67 20.44 7.37
C ARG A 138 15.84 21.22 6.75
N LYS A 139 15.81 22.55 6.77
CA LYS A 139 16.94 23.43 6.47
C LYS A 139 17.75 23.69 7.73
#